data_AF-A0A7J4B8I0-F1
#
_entry.id   AF-A0A7J4B8I0-F1
#
_cell.length_a   1.000
_cell.length_b   1.000
_cell.length_c   1.000
_cell.angle_alpha   90.00
_cell.angle_beta   90.00
_cell.angle_gamma   90.00
#
_symmetry.space_group_name_H-M   'P 1'
#
loop_
_entity.id
_entity.type
_entity.pdbx_description
1 polymer ?
#
loop_
_entity_poly.entity_id
_entity_poly.type
_entity_poly.pdbx_seq_one_letter_code
_entity_poly.pdbx_strand_id
1 'polypeptide(L)'
;MSKPKSGKSLPPLTDIITMLEHISEARGVFYLNLFITCLAGYAVNLWLGGLISSEELRKYFSKLCEVLISESYELDKDVMEIVTTLGSDTITEATYDEIINKILMIFKDMP
;
A
#
# COMPACT_ATOMS: atom_id res chain seq x y z
N MET A 1 26.59 19.27 -14.34
CA MET A 1 26.28 18.03 -13.62
C MET A 1 24.91 18.18 -12.98
N SER A 2 23.89 17.59 -13.58
CA SER A 2 22.52 17.62 -13.08
C SER A 2 22.45 16.77 -11.81
N LYS A 3 21.99 17.33 -10.69
CA LYS A 3 21.60 16.51 -9.53
C LYS A 3 20.56 15.48 -10.02
N PRO A 4 20.67 14.18 -9.64
CA PRO A 4 19.58 13.26 -9.90
C PRO A 4 18.33 13.85 -9.22
N LYS A 5 17.24 14.02 -9.98
CA LYS A 5 15.92 14.16 -9.37
C LYS A 5 15.78 12.92 -8.49
N SER A 6 15.83 13.07 -7.17
CA SER A 6 15.39 12.01 -6.27
C SER A 6 13.90 11.83 -6.56
N GLY A 7 13.59 11.00 -7.54
CA GLY A 7 12.24 10.75 -8.00
C GLY A 7 11.49 10.17 -6.82
N LYS A 8 10.46 10.87 -6.37
CA LYS A 8 9.55 10.36 -5.35
C LYS A 8 8.76 9.23 -6.01
N SER A 9 9.25 8.01 -5.90
CA SER A 9 8.64 6.81 -6.47
C SER A 9 8.10 5.91 -5.36
N LEU A 10 7.32 4.91 -5.76
CA LEU A 10 7.07 3.76 -4.91
C LEU A 10 8.41 3.05 -4.62
N PRO A 11 8.56 2.45 -3.42
CA PRO A 11 9.67 1.55 -3.16
C PRO A 11 9.64 0.36 -4.15
N PRO A 12 10.77 -0.29 -4.43
CA PRO A 12 10.76 -1.53 -5.18
C PRO A 12 9.89 -2.59 -4.49
N LEU A 13 9.07 -3.30 -5.28
CA LEU A 13 8.18 -4.33 -4.73
C LEU A 13 8.96 -5.45 -4.04
N THR A 14 10.16 -5.78 -4.54
CA THR A 14 11.06 -6.76 -3.91
C THR A 14 11.39 -6.39 -2.47
N ASP A 15 11.68 -5.10 -2.23
CA ASP A 15 12.07 -4.60 -0.91
C ASP A 15 10.85 -4.64 0.04
N ILE A 16 9.66 -4.35 -0.49
CA ILE A 16 8.40 -4.49 0.26
C ILE A 16 8.14 -5.94 0.63
N ILE A 17 8.29 -6.89 -0.29
CA ILE A 17 8.08 -8.32 -0.01
C ILE A 17 9.04 -8.79 1.09
N THR A 18 10.33 -8.47 0.98
CA THR A 18 11.32 -8.80 2.02
C THR A 18 10.97 -8.17 3.37
N MET A 19 10.43 -6.95 3.38
CA MET A 19 10.00 -6.31 4.62
C MET A 19 8.75 -6.97 5.20
N LEU A 20 7.78 -7.40 4.38
CA LEU A 20 6.59 -8.11 4.83
C LEU A 20 6.93 -9.45 5.49
N GLU A 21 7.84 -10.22 4.88
CA GLU A 21 8.37 -11.47 5.46
C GLU A 21 8.98 -11.21 6.84
N HIS A 22 9.88 -10.22 6.92
CA HIS A 22 10.54 -9.87 8.18
C HIS A 22 9.56 -9.41 9.26
N ILE A 23 8.58 -8.57 8.92
CA ILE A 23 7.58 -8.07 9.88
C ILE A 23 6.67 -9.22 10.36
N SER A 24 6.23 -10.07 9.44
CA SER A 24 5.38 -11.22 9.75
C SER A 24 6.08 -12.16 10.74
N GLU A 25 7.34 -12.48 10.50
CA GLU A 25 8.13 -13.37 11.37
C GLU A 25 8.50 -12.74 12.72
N ALA A 26 8.87 -11.45 12.75
CA ALA A 26 9.48 -10.84 13.93
C ALA A 26 8.51 -10.03 14.80
N ARG A 27 7.40 -9.55 14.24
CA ARG A 27 6.53 -8.55 14.89
C ARG A 27 5.06 -8.96 14.92
N GLY A 28 4.63 -9.80 13.97
CA GLY A 28 3.28 -10.34 13.89
C GLY A 28 2.26 -9.41 13.22
N VAL A 29 1.01 -9.87 13.23
CA VAL A 29 -0.11 -9.37 12.41
C VAL A 29 -0.39 -7.87 12.59
N PHE A 30 -0.33 -7.34 13.81
CA PHE A 30 -0.57 -5.90 14.06
C PHE A 30 0.39 -5.01 13.26
N TYR A 31 1.69 -5.31 13.33
CA TYR A 31 2.71 -4.52 12.65
C TYR A 31 2.66 -4.70 11.13
N LEU A 32 2.26 -5.89 10.68
CA LEU A 32 2.06 -6.16 9.26
C LEU A 32 0.93 -5.28 8.68
N ASN A 33 -0.21 -5.23 9.37
CA ASN A 33 -1.33 -4.36 8.99
C ASN A 33 -0.90 -2.89 8.99
N LEU A 34 -0.26 -2.43 10.07
CA LEU A 34 0.26 -1.05 10.17
C LEU A 34 1.19 -0.69 9.01
N PHE A 35 2.09 -1.60 8.64
CA PHE A 35 3.04 -1.37 7.55
C PHE A 35 2.33 -1.21 6.20
N ILE A 36 1.40 -2.10 5.87
CA ILE A 36 0.65 -2.05 4.61
C ILE A 36 -0.25 -0.80 4.56
N THR A 37 -0.91 -0.46 5.67
CA THR A 37 -1.72 0.77 5.79
C THR A 37 -0.86 2.01 5.50
N CYS A 38 0.35 2.08 6.08
CA CYS A 38 1.29 3.17 5.81
C CYS A 38 1.74 3.22 4.34
N LEU A 39 2.04 2.05 3.76
CA LEU A 39 2.43 1.94 2.35
C LEU A 39 1.31 2.42 1.41
N ALA A 40 0.07 2.02 1.68
CA ALA A 40 -1.10 2.45 0.94
C ALA A 40 -1.32 3.96 1.03
N GLY A 41 -1.23 4.53 2.24
CA GLY A 41 -1.33 5.97 2.46
C GLY A 41 -0.23 6.75 1.73
N TYR A 42 1.00 6.26 1.73
CA TYR A 42 2.08 6.86 0.96
C TYR A 42 1.79 6.83 -0.55
N ALA A 43 1.42 5.67 -1.07
CA ALA A 43 1.17 5.46 -2.50
C ALA A 43 0.03 6.32 -3.04
N VAL A 44 -1.09 6.39 -2.32
CA VAL A 44 -2.25 7.19 -2.74
C VAL A 44 -1.94 8.69 -2.74
N ASN A 45 -1.08 9.17 -1.84
CA ASN A 45 -0.61 10.57 -1.82
C ASN A 45 0.38 10.88 -2.95
N LEU A 46 1.26 9.93 -3.32
CA LEU A 46 2.09 10.09 -4.53
C LEU A 46 1.24 10.23 -5.78
N TRP A 47 0.21 9.40 -5.90
CA TRP A 47 -0.72 9.43 -7.02
C TRP A 47 -1.50 10.74 -7.09
N LEU A 48 -2.09 11.20 -5.97
CA LEU A 48 -2.82 12.48 -5.90
C LEU A 48 -1.91 13.66 -6.28
N GLY A 49 -0.63 13.60 -5.87
CA GLY A 49 0.37 14.60 -6.24
C GLY A 49 0.88 14.53 -7.68
N GLY A 50 0.38 13.60 -8.50
CA GLY A 50 0.81 13.40 -9.89
C GLY A 50 2.25 12.87 -10.03
N LEU A 51 2.79 12.26 -8.97
CA LEU A 51 4.17 11.73 -8.95
C LEU A 51 4.26 10.32 -9.52
N ILE A 52 3.14 9.58 -9.48
CA ILE A 52 2.97 8.29 -10.14
C ILE A 52 1.63 8.27 -10.88
N SER A 53 1.55 7.50 -11.94
CA SER A 53 0.31 7.30 -12.70
C SER A 53 -0.63 6.30 -12.01
N SER A 54 -1.93 6.34 -12.35
CA SER A 54 -2.87 5.30 -11.90
C SER A 54 -2.46 3.90 -12.39
N GLU A 55 -1.82 3.80 -13.56
CA GLU A 55 -1.33 2.54 -14.09
C GLU A 55 -0.19 1.96 -13.25
N GLU A 56 0.77 2.79 -12.84
CA GLU A 56 1.86 2.37 -11.94
C GLU A 56 1.32 1.93 -10.58
N LEU A 57 0.42 2.72 -9.99
CA LEU A 57 -0.22 2.40 -8.72
C LEU A 57 -0.97 1.05 -8.80
N ARG A 58 -1.80 0.87 -9.83
CA ARG A 58 -2.52 -0.38 -10.08
C ARG A 58 -1.58 -1.56 -10.22
N LYS A 59 -0.61 -1.50 -11.14
CA LYS A 59 0.35 -2.60 -11.37
C LYS A 59 1.10 -2.98 -10.08
N TYR A 60 1.41 -1.99 -9.26
CA TYR A 60 2.09 -2.21 -7.99
C TYR A 60 1.21 -2.97 -7.00
N PHE A 61 -0.01 -2.49 -6.75
CA PHE A 61 -0.90 -3.08 -5.76
C PHE A 61 -1.57 -4.37 -6.22
N SER A 62 -1.78 -4.58 -7.53
CA SER A 62 -2.23 -5.88 -8.05
C SER A 62 -1.21 -6.97 -7.73
N LYS A 63 0.09 -6.72 -7.98
CA LYS A 63 1.15 -7.68 -7.67
C LYS A 63 1.33 -7.89 -6.16
N LEU A 64 1.22 -6.81 -5.38
CA LEU A 64 1.25 -6.93 -3.93
C LEU A 64 0.09 -7.82 -3.44
N CYS A 65 -1.12 -7.61 -3.96
CA CYS A 65 -2.29 -8.42 -3.63
C CYS A 65 -2.07 -9.91 -3.95
N GLU A 66 -1.52 -10.22 -5.13
CA GLU A 66 -1.17 -11.59 -5.51
C GLU A 66 -0.24 -12.25 -4.50
N VAL A 67 0.81 -11.54 -4.05
CA VAL A 67 1.75 -12.05 -3.04
C VAL A 67 1.08 -12.24 -1.68
N LEU A 68 0.28 -11.27 -1.25
CA LEU A 68 -0.41 -11.35 0.05
C LEU A 68 -1.35 -12.57 0.11
N ILE A 69 -2.03 -12.87 -1.00
CA ILE A 69 -2.90 -14.03 -1.12
C ILE A 69 -2.08 -15.33 -1.23
N SER A 70 -1.03 -15.38 -2.06
CA SER A 70 -0.27 -16.61 -2.28
C SER A 70 0.44 -17.10 -1.03
N GLU A 71 1.03 -16.17 -0.27
CA GLU A 71 1.75 -16.46 0.97
C GLU A 71 0.81 -16.55 2.18
N SER A 72 -0.52 -16.41 1.99
CA SER A 72 -1.53 -16.54 3.03
C SER A 72 -1.29 -15.63 4.25
N TYR A 73 -0.88 -14.38 4.02
CA TYR A 73 -0.69 -13.42 5.09
C TYR A 73 -2.02 -13.15 5.82
N GLU A 74 -2.01 -13.30 7.15
CA GLU A 74 -3.15 -12.93 8.00
C GLU A 74 -3.23 -11.41 8.11
N LEU A 75 -4.15 -10.81 7.36
CA LEU A 75 -4.37 -9.37 7.31
C LEU A 75 -5.80 -9.02 7.71
N ASP A 76 -5.94 -7.83 8.28
CA ASP A 76 -7.23 -7.23 8.53
C ASP A 76 -7.98 -7.04 7.21
N LYS A 77 -9.29 -7.24 7.25
CA LYS A 77 -10.15 -7.16 6.08
C LYS A 77 -10.10 -5.78 5.43
N ASP A 78 -10.09 -4.72 6.22
CA ASP A 78 -10.10 -3.35 5.72
C ASP A 78 -8.75 -3.01 5.07
N VAL A 79 -7.65 -3.57 5.58
CA VAL A 79 -6.32 -3.46 4.96
C VAL A 79 -6.29 -4.17 3.61
N MET A 80 -6.82 -5.39 3.52
CA MET A 80 -6.92 -6.12 2.24
C MET A 80 -7.83 -5.42 1.23
N GLU A 81 -8.91 -4.81 1.70
CA GLU A 81 -9.80 -4.02 0.85
C GLU A 81 -9.06 -2.80 0.27
N ILE A 82 -8.29 -2.07 1.08
CA ILE A 82 -7.46 -0.96 0.58
C ILE A 82 -6.50 -1.43 -0.52
N VAL A 83 -5.78 -2.53 -0.29
CA VAL A 83 -4.83 -3.09 -1.28
C VAL A 83 -5.56 -3.45 -2.58
N THR A 84 -6.73 -4.09 -2.47
CA THR A 84 -7.53 -4.50 -3.62
C THR A 84 -8.06 -3.31 -4.40
N THR A 85 -8.55 -2.28 -3.71
CA THR A 85 -9.04 -1.04 -4.32
C THR A 85 -7.92 -0.31 -5.07
N LEU A 86 -6.73 -0.22 -4.47
CA LEU A 86 -5.54 0.34 -5.12
C LEU A 86 -5.02 -0.49 -6.30
N GLY A 87 -5.31 -1.79 -6.33
CA GLY A 87 -5.00 -2.69 -7.43
C GLY A 87 -6.06 -2.70 -8.55
N SER A 88 -7.12 -1.87 -8.46
CA SER A 88 -8.23 -1.86 -9.40
C SER A 88 -8.03 -0.88 -10.58
N ASP A 89 -8.83 -1.05 -11.65
CA ASP A 89 -8.81 -0.17 -12.83
C ASP A 89 -9.49 1.19 -12.60
N THR A 90 -10.18 1.37 -11.48
CA THR A 90 -11.10 2.48 -11.23
C THR A 90 -10.61 3.41 -10.12
N ILE A 91 -9.39 3.94 -10.25
CA ILE A 91 -8.87 4.93 -9.29
C ILE A 91 -9.26 6.35 -9.73
N THR A 92 -10.04 7.00 -8.87
CA THR A 92 -10.53 8.37 -9.01
C THR A 92 -10.26 9.16 -7.71
N GLU A 93 -10.53 10.46 -7.70
CA GLU A 93 -10.44 11.25 -6.45
C GLU A 93 -11.38 10.73 -5.36
N ALA A 94 -12.57 10.22 -5.73
CA ALA A 94 -13.46 9.58 -4.76
C ALA A 94 -12.84 8.33 -4.12
N THR A 95 -12.04 7.58 -4.89
CA THR A 95 -11.27 6.43 -4.39
C THR A 95 -10.21 6.88 -3.38
N TYR A 96 -9.59 8.05 -3.59
CA TYR A 96 -8.65 8.62 -2.62
C TYR A 96 -9.34 8.90 -1.29
N ASP A 97 -10.46 9.62 -1.32
CA ASP A 97 -11.20 9.97 -0.09
C ASP A 97 -11.65 8.71 0.65
N GLU A 98 -12.12 7.69 -0.08
CA GLU A 98 -12.49 6.39 0.50
C GLU A 98 -11.29 5.72 1.19
N ILE A 99 -10.14 5.63 0.52
CA ILE A 99 -8.94 5.01 1.08
C ILE A 99 -8.45 5.78 2.31
N ILE A 100 -8.40 7.10 2.27
CA ILE A 100 -7.97 7.92 3.41
C ILE A 100 -8.92 7.73 4.59
N ASN A 101 -10.23 7.72 4.36
CA ASN A 101 -11.20 7.48 5.42
C ASN A 101 -11.04 6.09 6.04
N LYS A 102 -10.82 5.04 5.24
CA LYS A 102 -10.52 3.69 5.76
C LYS A 102 -9.23 3.66 6.57
N ILE A 103 -8.16 4.30 6.08
CA ILE A 103 -6.89 4.41 6.82
C ILE A 103 -7.09 5.10 8.17
N LEU A 104 -7.86 6.19 8.21
CA LEU A 104 -8.16 6.91 9.46
C LEU A 104 -8.98 6.05 10.43
N MET A 105 -9.93 5.25 9.93
CA MET A 105 -10.68 4.30 10.76
C MET A 105 -9.76 3.23 11.34
N ILE A 106 -8.92 2.60 10.51
CA ILE A 106 -7.95 1.60 10.95
C ILE A 106 -7.07 2.18 12.06
N PHE A 107 -6.53 3.40 11.89
CA PHE A 107 -5.71 4.03 12.94
C PHE A 107 -6.47 4.37 14.21
N LYS A 108 -7.75 4.71 14.12
CA LYS A 108 -8.58 5.00 15.29
C LYS A 108 -8.86 3.73 16.11
N ASP A 109 -8.98 2.60 15.43
CA ASP A 109 -9.31 1.31 16.04
C ASP A 109 -8.06 0.50 16.43
N MET A 110 -6.85 1.00 16.11
CA MET A 110 -5.61 0.39 16.59
C MET A 110 -5.47 0.52 18.12
N PRO A 111 -5.11 -0.58 18.82
CA PRO A 111 -4.91 -0.60 20.27
C PRO A 111 -3.67 0.17 20.76
#